data_AF-A0A2W4SZW6-F1
#
_entry.id   AF-A0A2W4SZW6-F1
#
_cell.length_a   1.000
_cell.length_b   1.000
_cell.length_c   1.000
_cell.angle_alpha   90.00
_cell.angle_beta   90.00
_cell.angle_gamma   90.00
#
_symmetry.space_group_name_H-M   'P 1'
#
loop_
_entity.id
_entity.type
_entity.pdbx_description
1 polymer ?
#
loop_
_entity_poly.entity_id
_entity_poly.type
_entity_poly.pdbx_seq_one_letter_code
_entity_poly.pdbx_strand_id
1 'polypeptide(L)' 'MAEEELASAISLKWAELKRITPWGDTFEGFAPSGRTVEIERRYIWAHDPVGAVLVEVEVRDRSNRTGVETRAILAPPHTP' A
#
# COMPACT_ATOMS: atom_id res chain seq x y z
N MET A 1 7.67 9.67 -2.06
CA MET A 1 7.67 8.68 -0.95
C MET A 1 6.36 7.90 -0.84
N ALA A 2 5.24 8.43 -0.33
CA ALA A 2 4.02 7.61 -0.19
C ALA A 2 3.55 6.97 -1.52
N GLU A 3 3.59 7.72 -2.62
CA GLU A 3 3.33 7.20 -3.97
C GLU A 3 4.37 6.18 -4.46
N GLU A 4 5.63 6.35 -4.09
CA GLU A 4 6.71 5.39 -4.44
C GLU A 4 6.52 4.07 -3.68
N GLU A 5 6.18 4.14 -2.40
CA GLU A 5 5.85 2.98 -1.58
C GLU A 5 4.59 2.28 -2.09
N LEU A 6 3.58 3.03 -2.53
CA LEU A 6 2.42 2.46 -3.21
C LEU A 6 2.81 1.79 -4.52
N ALA A 7 3.64 2.43 -5.35
CA ALA A 7 4.14 1.84 -6.59
C ALA A 7 4.88 0.52 -6.34
N SER A 8 5.66 0.43 -5.27
CA SER A 8 6.31 -0.81 -4.84
C SER A 8 5.32 -1.84 -4.29
N ALA A 9 4.30 -1.42 -3.53
CA ALA A 9 3.30 -2.33 -2.97
C ALA A 9 2.43 -2.97 -4.08
N ILE A 10 2.12 -2.22 -5.14
CA ILE A 10 1.31 -2.68 -6.26
C ILE A 10 2.12 -3.38 -7.36
N SER A 11 3.44 -3.55 -7.21
CA SER A 11 4.28 -4.22 -8.20
C SER A 11 4.15 -5.75 -8.18
N LEU A 12 3.44 -6.30 -7.19
CA LEU A 12 3.16 -7.73 -7.08
C LEU A 12 2.23 -8.21 -8.19
N LYS A 13 2.41 -9.45 -8.65
CA LYS A 13 1.47 -10.06 -9.60
C LYS A 13 0.12 -10.31 -8.91
N TRP A 14 -0.96 -10.30 -9.69
CA TRP A 14 -2.32 -10.56 -9.18
C TRP A 14 -2.42 -11.86 -8.35
N ALA A 15 -1.74 -12.93 -8.77
CA ALA A 15 -1.72 -14.19 -8.04
C ALA A 15 -1.11 -14.06 -6.64
N GLU A 16 -0.09 -13.21 -6.48
CA GLU A 16 0.59 -12.95 -5.22
C GLU A 16 -0.28 -12.06 -4.33
N LEU A 17 -0.86 -10.99 -4.88
CA LEU A 17 -1.79 -10.08 -4.19
C LEU A 17 -2.97 -10.83 -3.59
N LYS A 18 -3.64 -11.68 -4.38
CA LYS A 18 -4.76 -12.50 -3.88
C LYS A 18 -4.34 -13.44 -2.76
N ARG A 19 -3.12 -13.98 -2.82
CA ARG A 19 -2.62 -14.94 -1.83
C ARG A 19 -2.36 -14.28 -0.48
N ILE A 20 -1.88 -13.05 -0.49
CA ILE A 20 -1.58 -12.31 0.75
C ILE A 20 -2.80 -11.57 1.29
N THR A 21 -3.83 -11.30 0.48
CA THR A 21 -4.98 -10.49 0.93
C THR A 21 -5.97 -11.35 1.75
N PRO A 22 -6.36 -10.94 2.97
CA PRO A 22 -6.01 -9.69 3.65
C PRO A 22 -4.71 -9.76 4.45
N TRP A 23 -3.90 -8.70 4.40
CA TRP A 23 -2.65 -8.58 5.16
C TRP A 23 -2.22 -7.13 5.33
N GLY A 24 -1.33 -6.87 6.28
CA GLY A 24 -0.67 -5.57 6.42
C GLY A 24 0.62 -5.68 7.22
N ASP A 25 1.49 -4.70 7.02
CA ASP A 25 2.73 -4.55 7.77
C ASP A 25 3.08 -3.09 8.04
N THR A 26 4.02 -2.92 8.97
CA THR A 26 4.55 -1.62 9.36
C THR A 26 6.06 -1.73 9.47
N PHE A 27 6.78 -0.78 8.89
CA PHE A 27 8.24 -0.73 8.93
C PHE A 27 8.75 0.71 8.90
N GLU A 28 10.02 0.91 9.28
CA GLU A 28 10.66 2.22 9.23
C GLU A 28 11.29 2.46 7.85
N GLY A 29 11.20 3.70 7.37
CA GLY A 29 11.89 4.16 6.17
C GLY A 29 12.46 5.57 6.37
N PHE A 30 13.10 6.10 5.33
CA PHE A 30 13.70 7.44 5.36
C PHE A 30 13.02 8.35 4.33
N ALA A 31 12.45 9.46 4.81
CA ALA A 31 11.96 10.52 3.94
C ALA A 31 13.11 11.17 3.16
N PRO A 32 12.84 11.82 2.01
CA PRO A 32 13.87 12.55 1.25
C PRO A 32 14.65 13.59 2.06
N SER A 33 14.07 14.09 3.16
CA SER A 33 14.74 14.97 4.12
C SER A 33 15.77 14.27 5.02
N GLY A 34 15.96 12.96 4.89
CA GLY A 34 16.80 12.13 5.76
C GLY A 34 16.17 11.75 7.10
N ARG A 35 14.88 12.02 7.31
CA ARG A 35 14.19 11.75 8.58
C ARG A 35 13.56 10.38 8.57
N THR A 36 13.57 9.70 9.71
CA THR A 36 12.85 8.43 9.90
C THR A 36 11.36 8.65 9.87
N VAL A 37 10.66 7.83 9.09
CA VAL A 37 9.20 7.77 9.01
C VAL A 37 8.74 6.34 9.18
N GLU A 38 7.51 6.17 9.67
CA GLU A 38 6.82 4.89 9.73
C GLU A 38 6.00 4.72 8.46
N ILE A 39 6.13 3.58 7.79
CA ILE A 39 5.39 3.22 6.59
C ILE A 39 4.49 2.06 6.95
N GLU A 40 3.19 2.20 6.71
CA GLU A 40 2.20 1.15 6.90
C GLU A 40 1.59 0.79 5.55
N ARG A 41 1.50 -0.51 5.26
CA ARG A 41 0.84 -1.02 4.06
C ARG A 41 -0.30 -1.95 4.44
N ARG A 42 -1.43 -1.83 3.75
CA ARG A 42 -2.62 -2.65 3.97
C ARG A 42 -3.14 -3.17 2.63
N TYR A 43 -3.41 -4.47 2.59
CA TYR A 43 -4.02 -5.17 1.47
C TYR A 43 -5.37 -5.69 1.94
N ILE A 44 -6.45 -5.15 1.37
CA ILE A 44 -7.82 -5.37 1.82
C ILE A 44 -8.65 -5.83 0.63
N TRP A 45 -9.57 -6.77 0.82
CA TRP A 45 -10.56 -7.08 -0.20
C TRP A 45 -11.45 -5.85 -0.44
N ALA A 46 -11.46 -5.34 -1.66
CA ALA A 46 -12.29 -4.21 -2.02
C ALA A 46 -13.78 -4.62 -1.99
N HIS A 47 -14.62 -3.71 -1.51
CA HIS A 47 -16.07 -3.90 -1.56
C HIS A 47 -16.60 -3.74 -3.00
N ASP A 48 -16.08 -2.75 -3.73
CA ASP A 48 -16.45 -2.45 -5.11
C ASP A 48 -15.19 -2.01 -5.90
N PRO A 49 -14.84 -2.65 -7.03
CA PRO A 49 -15.45 -3.86 -7.57
C PRO A 49 -15.16 -5.10 -6.71
N VAL A 50 -16.16 -5.98 -6.59
CA VAL A 50 -16.04 -7.23 -5.82
C VAL A 50 -14.91 -8.09 -6.39
N GLY A 51 -14.05 -8.58 -5.50
CA GLY A 51 -12.90 -9.43 -5.85
C GLY A 51 -11.65 -8.66 -6.28
N ALA A 52 -11.69 -7.33 -6.28
CA ALA A 52 -10.49 -6.50 -6.34
C ALA A 52 -9.79 -6.42 -4.98
N VAL A 53 -8.53 -5.98 -5.00
CA VAL A 53 -7.72 -5.70 -3.81
C VAL A 53 -7.50 -4.19 -3.71
N LEU A 54 -7.90 -3.60 -2.59
CA LEU A 54 -7.53 -2.25 -2.20
C LEU A 54 -6.17 -2.32 -1.49
N VAL A 55 -5.18 -1.62 -2.05
CA VAL A 55 -3.86 -1.44 -1.44
C VAL A 55 -3.79 -0.02 -0.91
N GLU A 56 -3.58 0.13 0.39
CA GLU A 56 -3.38 1.41 1.05
C GLU A 56 -1.96 1.49 1.58
N VAL A 57 -1.35 2.66 1.45
CA VAL A 57 -0.05 2.97 2.01
C VAL A 57 -0.12 4.29 2.74
N GLU A 58 0.29 4.29 4.00
CA GLU A 58 0.39 5.49 4.82
C GLU A 58 1.83 5.70 5.27
N VAL A 59 2.34 6.92 5.09
CA VAL A 59 3.66 7.34 5.56
C VAL A 59 3.46 8.38 6.66
N ARG A 60 3.93 8.07 7.87
CA ARG A 60 3.80 8.93 9.06
C ARG A 60 5.16 9.42 9.54
N ASP A 61 5.30 10.74 9.65
CA ASP A 61 6.39 11.37 10.38
C ASP A 61 5.91 11.69 11.80
N ARG A 62 6.27 10.82 12.75
CA ARG A 62 5.85 10.97 14.16
C ARG A 62 6.45 12.22 14.82
N SER A 63 7.63 12.67 14.38
CA SER A 63 8.30 13.85 14.95
C SER A 63 7.53 15.12 14.62
N ASN A 64 7.02 15.21 13.39
CA ASN A 64 6.20 16.34 12.95
C ASN A 64 4.70 16.13 13.13
N ARG A 65 4.28 14.93 13.55
CA ARG A 65 2.87 14.55 13.67
C ARG A 65 2.09 14.72 12.36
N THR A 66 2.74 14.42 11.24
CA THR A 66 2.15 14.50 9.89
C THR A 66 2.06 13.12 9.27
N GLY A 67 1.04 12.89 8.44
CA GLY A 67 0.85 11.65 7.70
C GLY A 67 0.31 11.92 6.30
N VAL A 68 0.69 11.07 5.35
CA VAL A 68 0.16 11.07 3.99
C VAL A 68 -0.26 9.65 3.64
N GLU A 69 -1.51 9.47 3.25
CA GLU A 69 -2.06 8.21 2.76
C GLU A 69 -2.26 8.28 1.25
N THR A 70 -1.95 7.18 0.57
CA THR A 70 -2.30 6.96 -0.83
C THR A 70 -2.82 5.54 -1.00
N ARG A 71 -3.60 5.30 -2.06
CA ARG A 71 -4.26 4.02 -2.28
C ARG A 71 -4.48 3.72 -3.75
N ALA A 72 -4.56 2.44 -4.07
CA ALA A 72 -4.94 1.94 -5.39
C ALA A 72 -5.86 0.73 -5.27
N ILE A 73 -6.75 0.57 -6.25
CA ILE A 73 -7.59 -0.63 -6.39
C ILE A 73 -7.05 -1.43 -7.57
N LEU A 74 -6.72 -2.69 -7.31
CA LEU A 74 -6.22 -3.63 -8.30
C LEU A 74 -7.32 -4.65 -8.59
N ALA A 75 -7.81 -4.66 -9.82
CA ALA A 75 -8.80 -5.63 -10.28
C ALA A 75 -8.13 -6.91 -10.81
N PRO A 76 -8.85 -8.05 -10.81
CA PRO A 76 -8.39 -9.23 -11.52
C PRO A 76 -8.08 -8.89 -12.99
N PRO A 77 -7.00 -9.44 -13.58
CA PRO A 77 -6.74 -9.27 -14.99
C PRO A 77 -7.91 -9.85 -15.78
N HIS A 78 -8.39 -9.12 -16.78
CA HIS A 78 -9.35 -9.64 -17.72
C HIS A 78 -8.70 -10.81 -18.46
N THR A 79 -9.24 -12.01 -18.27
CA THR A 79 -8.88 -13.16 -19.11
C THR A 79 -9.74 -13.02 -20.37
N PRO A 80 -9.15 -12.88 -21.57
CA PRO A 80 -9.92 -12.87 -22.82
C PRO A 80 -10.60 -14.21 -23.08
#